data_AF-A0A2G9T9S4-F1
#
_entry.id   AF-A0A2G9T9S4-F1
#
_cell.length_a   1.000
_cell.length_b   1.000
_cell.length_c   1.000
_cell.angle_alpha   90.00
_cell.angle_beta   90.00
_cell.angle_gamma   90.00
#
_symmetry.space_group_name_H-M   'P 1'
#
loop_
_entity.id
_entity.type
_entity.pdbx_description
1 polymer ?
#
loop_
_entity_poly.entity_id
_entity_poly.type
_entity_poly.pdbx_seq_one_letter_code
_entity_poly.pdbx_strand_id
1 'polypeptide(L)'
;VALTEDIREEKHFSIEKHSKHVLFCGTHVLQTRYYRGQKVKAVVLRTGFSTMKGQLVRSIMYPKPVDFRFTKDLFKFVGFLGCISGCGFIYTIIIMFLRGSSLRRVIIRALDIITITVPPALPAAMSVGIINAQLRLKKKEIYCISPSTINTCGAINVVCFDKTGTLTEDGLDFHILRGVMPANDGSEPVFTTETSRMDRTELPLGGELVNAIATCHSLTRINGVLHGDPLDLILFQQTGWILEEAGADEADHDETEMYDMVQ
;
A
#
# COMPACT_ATOMS: atom_id res chain seq x y z
N VAL A 1 -6.79 -23.41 20.08
CA VAL A 1 -7.08 -23.17 21.52
C VAL A 1 -5.84 -23.60 22.28
N ALA A 2 -4.94 -22.66 22.58
CA ALA A 2 -3.91 -22.86 23.59
C ALA A 2 -4.42 -22.11 24.82
N LEU A 3 -4.73 -22.85 25.87
CA LEU A 3 -5.16 -22.30 27.14
C LEU A 3 -3.90 -21.73 27.80
N THR A 4 -3.71 -20.41 27.72
CA THR A 4 -2.76 -19.71 28.58
C THR A 4 -3.27 -19.77 30.01
N GLU A 5 -2.39 -20.14 30.95
CA GLU A 5 -2.67 -20.44 32.36
C GLU A 5 -3.11 -19.24 33.22
N ASP A 6 -3.62 -18.16 32.62
CA ASP A 6 -4.13 -16.96 33.32
C ASP A 6 -5.66 -16.96 33.44
N ILE A 7 -6.24 -18.08 33.89
CA ILE A 7 -7.71 -18.28 33.94
C ILE A 7 -8.39 -17.45 35.05
N ARG A 8 -7.66 -16.72 35.90
CA ARG A 8 -8.27 -16.13 37.10
C ARG A 8 -8.74 -14.68 37.03
N GLU A 9 -8.39 -13.85 36.03
CA GLU A 9 -8.84 -12.43 36.05
C GLU A 9 -9.38 -11.78 34.75
N GLU A 10 -9.27 -12.35 33.55
CA GLU A 10 -9.84 -11.69 32.35
C GLU A 10 -11.02 -12.45 31.73
N LYS A 11 -12.25 -12.06 32.11
CA LYS A 11 -13.50 -12.66 31.58
C LYS A 11 -13.96 -12.13 30.21
N HIS A 12 -13.31 -11.10 29.65
CA HIS A 12 -13.77 -10.46 28.41
C HIS A 12 -12.69 -10.44 27.33
N PHE A 13 -13.03 -11.04 26.18
CA PHE A 13 -12.20 -10.96 24.98
C PHE A 13 -12.06 -9.50 24.52
N SER A 14 -10.81 -9.07 24.33
CA SER A 14 -10.44 -7.79 23.71
C SER A 14 -9.47 -8.02 22.57
N ILE A 15 -9.72 -7.38 21.43
CA ILE A 15 -8.90 -7.48 20.21
C ILE A 15 -7.48 -6.94 20.43
N GLU A 16 -7.33 -5.89 21.24
CA GLU A 16 -6.03 -5.27 21.49
C GLU A 16 -5.13 -6.19 22.32
N LYS A 17 -5.68 -6.78 23.39
CA LYS A 17 -4.94 -7.67 24.30
C LYS A 17 -4.65 -9.05 23.69
N HIS A 18 -5.58 -9.59 22.90
CA HIS A 18 -5.47 -10.94 22.33
C HIS A 18 -5.10 -10.93 20.84
N SER A 19 -4.41 -9.89 20.37
CA SER A 19 -4.10 -9.68 18.95
C SER A 19 -3.37 -10.87 18.29
N LYS A 20 -2.49 -11.55 19.02
CA LYS A 20 -1.78 -12.76 18.56
C LYS A 20 -2.68 -13.97 18.28
N HIS A 21 -3.91 -13.96 18.80
CA HIS A 21 -4.89 -15.03 18.64
C HIS A 21 -6.04 -14.66 17.68
N VAL A 22 -5.93 -13.52 17.00
CA VAL A 22 -6.94 -13.03 16.05
C VAL A 22 -6.41 -13.15 14.63
N LEU A 23 -7.16 -13.85 13.79
CA LEU A 23 -6.91 -13.92 12.35
C LEU A 23 -7.79 -12.89 11.63
N PHE A 24 -7.24 -12.21 10.63
CA PHE A 24 -7.92 -11.15 9.91
C PHE A 24 -8.40 -11.60 8.53
N CYS A 25 -9.55 -11.07 8.09
CA CYS A 25 -10.01 -11.31 6.73
C CYS A 25 -9.04 -10.68 5.73
N GLY A 26 -8.55 -11.46 4.77
CA GLY A 26 -7.59 -11.00 3.75
C GLY A 26 -6.14 -11.38 4.02
N THR A 27 -5.83 -12.07 5.11
CA THR A 27 -4.52 -12.69 5.34
C THR A 27 -4.49 -14.12 4.81
N HIS A 28 -3.35 -14.54 4.29
CA HIS A 28 -3.11 -15.94 3.90
C HIS A 28 -2.43 -16.68 5.04
N VAL A 29 -2.94 -17.86 5.40
CA VAL A 29 -2.30 -18.76 6.36
C VAL A 29 -1.30 -19.59 5.58
N LEU A 30 -0.01 -19.32 5.80
CA LEU A 30 1.09 -20.02 5.11
C LEU A 30 1.31 -21.42 5.69
N GLN A 31 1.26 -21.55 7.01
CA GLN A 31 1.51 -22.81 7.71
C GLN A 31 0.62 -22.92 8.94
N THR A 32 0.21 -24.15 9.24
CA THR A 32 -0.43 -24.52 10.50
C THR A 32 0.29 -25.71 11.10
N ARG A 33 0.60 -25.69 12.39
CA ARG A 33 1.11 -26.88 13.08
C ARG A 33 -0.04 -27.86 13.32
N TYR A 34 0.02 -29.01 12.65
CA TYR A 34 -0.91 -30.13 12.85
C TYR A 34 -0.37 -31.02 13.96
N TYR A 35 -1.10 -31.14 15.07
CA TYR A 35 -0.85 -32.19 16.05
C TYR A 35 -1.87 -33.31 15.83
N ARG A 36 -1.39 -34.55 15.62
CA ARG A 36 -2.21 -35.77 15.59
C ARG A 36 -3.36 -35.77 14.57
N GLY A 37 -3.12 -35.26 13.36
CA GLY A 37 -4.11 -35.29 12.27
C GLY A 37 -5.37 -34.43 12.48
N GLN A 38 -5.40 -33.54 13.48
CA GLN A 38 -6.57 -32.70 13.74
C GLN A 38 -6.54 -31.38 12.97
N LYS A 39 -7.65 -31.07 12.27
CA LYS A 39 -7.82 -29.77 11.59
C LYS A 39 -7.83 -28.61 12.61
N VAL A 40 -7.09 -27.55 12.31
CA VAL A 40 -7.12 -26.31 13.09
C VAL A 40 -8.51 -25.66 12.99
N LYS A 41 -9.10 -25.34 14.15
CA LYS A 41 -10.42 -24.70 14.26
C LYS A 41 -10.29 -23.28 14.80
N ALA A 42 -11.10 -22.37 14.28
CA ALA A 42 -11.22 -20.99 14.72
C ALA A 42 -12.70 -20.58 14.83
N VAL A 43 -12.97 -19.56 15.65
CA VAL A 43 -14.32 -19.00 15.82
C VAL A 43 -14.42 -17.70 15.03
N VAL A 44 -15.49 -17.55 14.25
CA VAL A 44 -15.74 -16.34 13.47
C VAL A 44 -16.24 -15.23 14.40
N LEU A 45 -15.46 -14.14 14.51
CA LEU A 45 -15.82 -12.99 15.33
C LEU A 45 -16.65 -11.95 14.57
N ARG A 46 -16.31 -11.68 13.30
CA ARG A 46 -16.95 -10.67 12.45
C ARG A 46 -17.01 -11.15 11.01
N THR A 47 -18.06 -10.75 10.28
CA THR A 47 -18.28 -11.09 8.86
C THR A 47 -18.58 -9.83 8.03
N GLY A 48 -18.39 -9.93 6.71
CA GLY A 48 -18.70 -8.85 5.77
C GLY A 48 -18.01 -7.52 6.07
N PHE A 49 -18.75 -6.41 5.93
CA PHE A 49 -18.27 -5.04 6.19
C PHE A 49 -17.91 -4.75 7.65
N SER A 50 -18.25 -5.65 8.59
CA SER A 50 -17.83 -5.54 9.98
C SER A 50 -16.39 -6.02 10.24
N THR A 51 -15.80 -6.76 9.30
CA THR A 51 -14.37 -7.15 9.35
C THR A 51 -13.46 -5.95 9.12
N MET A 52 -12.18 -6.05 9.53
CA MET A 52 -11.18 -4.99 9.29
C MET A 52 -11.03 -4.66 7.80
N LYS A 53 -10.86 -5.69 6.95
CA LYS A 53 -10.83 -5.53 5.48
C LYS A 53 -12.12 -4.92 4.94
N GLY A 54 -13.27 -5.37 5.43
CA GLY A 54 -14.57 -4.82 5.02
C GLY A 54 -14.71 -3.33 5.35
N GLN A 55 -14.25 -2.90 6.52
CA GLN A 55 -14.23 -1.50 6.90
C GLN A 55 -13.30 -0.65 6.01
N LEU A 56 -12.13 -1.18 5.64
CA LEU A 56 -11.22 -0.53 4.69
C LEU A 56 -11.86 -0.38 3.30
N VAL A 57 -12.45 -1.46 2.77
CA VAL A 57 -13.15 -1.44 1.48
C VAL A 57 -14.30 -0.42 1.49
N ARG A 58 -15.06 -0.33 2.59
CA ARG A 58 -16.13 0.68 2.73
C ARG A 58 -15.58 2.11 2.66
N SER A 59 -14.45 2.38 3.30
CA SER A 59 -13.80 3.70 3.25
C SER A 59 -13.26 4.05 1.87
N ILE A 60 -12.88 3.05 1.06
CA ILE A 60 -12.46 3.23 -0.33
C ILE A 60 -13.66 3.48 -1.25
N MET A 61 -14.78 2.77 -1.07
CA MET A 61 -15.99 2.93 -1.89
C MET A 61 -16.75 4.22 -1.59
N TYR A 62 -16.73 4.67 -0.33
CA TYR A 62 -17.40 5.89 0.12
C TYR A 62 -16.37 6.87 0.70
N PRO A 63 -15.47 7.40 -0.15
CA PRO A 63 -14.50 8.39 0.31
C PRO A 63 -15.24 9.63 0.76
N LYS A 64 -14.76 10.28 1.82
CA LYS A 64 -15.26 11.61 2.20
C LYS A 64 -15.02 12.57 1.02
N PRO A 65 -16.00 13.40 0.64
CA PRO A 65 -15.82 14.34 -0.46
C PRO A 65 -14.63 15.26 -0.16
N VAL A 66 -13.68 15.28 -1.06
CA VAL A 66 -12.50 16.15 -0.96
C VAL A 66 -12.89 17.53 -1.46
N ASP A 67 -12.76 18.54 -0.60
CA ASP A 67 -13.08 19.91 -0.95
C ASP A 67 -12.00 20.50 -1.87
N PHE A 68 -12.29 20.57 -3.17
CA PHE A 68 -11.38 21.17 -4.15
C PHE A 68 -11.28 22.69 -3.95
N ARG A 69 -10.25 23.14 -3.23
CA ARG A 69 -9.96 24.56 -2.96
C ARG A 69 -9.95 25.39 -4.24
N PHE A 70 -9.31 24.90 -5.31
CA PHE A 70 -9.22 25.58 -6.60
C PHE A 70 -10.60 25.88 -7.20
N THR A 71 -11.49 24.90 -7.23
CA THR A 71 -12.85 25.08 -7.76
C THR A 71 -13.67 26.04 -6.90
N LYS A 72 -13.50 25.99 -5.57
CA LYS A 72 -14.14 26.94 -4.65
C LYS A 72 -13.65 28.37 -4.88
N ASP A 73 -12.34 28.58 -5.03
CA ASP A 73 -11.77 29.91 -5.24
C ASP A 73 -12.14 30.48 -6.60
N LEU A 74 -12.23 29.64 -7.63
CA LEU A 74 -12.82 30.02 -8.91
C LEU A 74 -14.27 30.49 -8.76
N PHE A 75 -15.12 29.74 -8.04
CA PHE A 75 -16.52 30.17 -7.84
C PHE A 75 -16.61 31.48 -7.05
N LYS A 76 -15.72 31.71 -6.08
CA LYS A 76 -15.61 33.02 -5.40
C LYS A 76 -15.20 34.13 -6.38
N PHE A 77 -14.24 33.87 -7.27
CA PHE A 77 -13.81 34.81 -8.30
C PHE A 77 -14.95 35.15 -9.28
N VAL A 78 -15.67 34.15 -9.77
CA VAL A 78 -16.85 34.34 -10.63
C VAL A 78 -17.95 35.09 -9.89
N GLY A 79 -18.19 34.78 -8.61
CA GLY A 79 -19.12 35.51 -7.76
C GLY A 79 -18.74 36.99 -7.60
N PHE A 80 -17.46 37.27 -7.38
CA PHE A 80 -16.93 38.63 -7.30
C PHE A 80 -17.11 39.43 -8.60
N LEU A 81 -16.80 38.81 -9.75
CA LEU A 81 -17.09 39.40 -11.07
C LEU A 81 -18.59 39.65 -11.26
N GLY A 82 -19.44 38.74 -10.79
CA GLY A 82 -20.89 38.89 -10.77
C GLY A 82 -21.36 40.09 -9.94
N CYS A 83 -20.76 40.34 -8.78
CA CYS A 83 -21.06 41.52 -7.97
C CYS A 83 -20.69 42.82 -8.69
N ILE A 84 -19.49 42.90 -9.28
CA ILE A 84 -19.06 44.06 -10.08
C ILE A 84 -20.01 44.28 -11.25
N SER A 85 -20.37 43.20 -11.94
CA SER A 85 -21.32 43.21 -13.06
C SER A 85 -22.69 43.75 -12.63
N GLY A 86 -23.20 43.30 -11.47
CA GLY A 86 -24.46 43.77 -10.91
C GLY A 86 -24.46 45.27 -10.59
N CYS A 87 -23.38 45.78 -10.00
CA CYS A 87 -23.21 47.21 -9.77
C CYS A 87 -23.20 47.99 -11.10
N GLY A 88 -22.46 47.51 -12.11
CA GLY A 88 -22.40 48.13 -13.44
C GLY A 88 -23.74 48.09 -14.18
N PHE A 89 -24.49 47.00 -14.02
CA PHE A 89 -25.84 46.81 -14.56
C PHE A 89 -26.82 47.85 -13.98
N ILE A 90 -26.88 47.97 -12.65
CA ILE A 90 -27.75 48.94 -11.96
C ILE A 90 -27.36 50.37 -12.37
N TYR A 91 -26.07 50.69 -12.35
CA TYR A 91 -25.57 52.01 -12.72
C TYR A 91 -25.94 52.39 -14.16
N THR A 92 -25.83 51.45 -15.10
CA THR A 92 -26.16 51.65 -16.51
C THR A 92 -27.66 51.86 -16.72
N ILE A 93 -28.51 51.12 -16.01
CA ILE A 93 -29.97 51.33 -16.05
C ILE A 93 -30.32 52.75 -15.58
N ILE A 94 -29.78 53.18 -14.43
CA ILE A 94 -30.07 54.51 -13.87
C ILE A 94 -29.66 55.62 -14.84
N ILE A 95 -28.42 55.57 -15.35
CA ILE A 95 -27.91 56.66 -16.20
C ILE A 95 -28.60 56.72 -17.56
N MET A 96 -28.94 55.57 -18.16
CA MET A 96 -29.61 55.54 -19.46
C MET A 96 -31.08 55.93 -19.35
N PHE A 97 -31.73 55.63 -18.22
CA PHE A 97 -33.06 56.11 -17.91
C PHE A 97 -33.08 57.64 -17.76
N LEU A 98 -32.13 58.20 -16.99
CA LEU A 98 -31.99 59.66 -16.84
C LEU A 98 -31.70 60.38 -18.17
N ARG A 99 -31.00 59.72 -19.10
CA ARG A 99 -30.72 60.23 -20.46
C ARG A 99 -31.89 60.09 -21.44
N GLY A 100 -33.05 59.57 -21.02
CA GLY A 100 -34.22 59.40 -21.89
C GLY A 100 -34.01 58.39 -23.03
N SER A 101 -33.11 57.41 -22.85
CA SER A 101 -32.85 56.38 -23.88
C SER A 101 -34.04 55.43 -24.02
N SER A 102 -34.25 54.89 -25.23
CA SER A 102 -35.33 53.92 -25.47
C SER A 102 -35.15 52.65 -24.64
N LEU A 103 -36.24 52.11 -24.10
CA LEU A 103 -36.26 50.93 -23.22
C LEU A 103 -35.48 49.74 -23.83
N ARG A 104 -35.66 49.51 -25.14
CA ARG A 104 -34.94 48.47 -25.88
C ARG A 104 -33.42 48.64 -25.80
N ARG A 105 -32.93 49.88 -25.90
CA ARG A 105 -31.49 50.18 -25.84
C ARG A 105 -30.95 49.98 -24.43
N VAL A 106 -31.73 50.35 -23.40
CA VAL A 106 -31.36 50.15 -21.99
C VAL A 106 -31.21 48.66 -21.68
N ILE A 107 -32.17 47.84 -22.09
CA ILE A 107 -32.15 46.38 -21.84
C ILE A 107 -30.96 45.72 -22.53
N ILE A 108 -30.73 46.02 -23.81
CA ILE A 108 -29.62 45.43 -24.58
C ILE A 108 -28.27 45.81 -23.94
N ARG A 109 -28.06 47.08 -23.59
CA ARG A 109 -26.80 47.54 -23.00
C ARG A 109 -26.56 47.03 -21.58
N ALA A 110 -27.60 46.88 -20.79
CA ALA A 110 -27.47 46.33 -19.45
C ALA A 110 -27.09 44.84 -19.50
N LEU A 111 -27.73 44.04 -20.36
CA LEU A 111 -27.39 42.62 -20.54
C LEU A 111 -25.98 42.41 -21.14
N ASP A 112 -25.54 43.31 -22.03
CA ASP A 112 -24.20 43.32 -22.63
C ASP A 112 -23.09 43.31 -21.56
N ILE A 113 -23.25 44.15 -20.52
CA ILE A 113 -22.31 44.22 -19.38
C ILE A 113 -22.15 42.86 -18.70
N ILE A 114 -23.24 42.14 -18.47
CA ILE A 114 -23.23 40.83 -17.83
C ILE A 114 -22.50 39.80 -18.68
N THR A 115 -22.78 39.76 -19.98
CA THR A 115 -22.17 38.80 -20.89
C THR A 115 -20.66 39.02 -21.08
N ILE A 116 -20.19 40.26 -21.00
CA ILE A 116 -18.76 40.60 -21.10
C ILE A 116 -18.02 40.26 -19.81
N THR A 117 -18.62 40.50 -18.65
CA THR A 117 -17.97 40.30 -17.33
C THR A 117 -17.91 38.84 -16.89
N VAL A 118 -18.90 38.02 -17.24
CA VAL A 118 -18.91 36.59 -16.91
C VAL A 118 -18.79 35.77 -18.21
N PRO A 119 -17.56 35.61 -18.74
CA PRO A 119 -17.37 34.91 -20.00
C PRO A 119 -17.67 33.41 -19.82
N PRO A 120 -18.59 32.83 -20.62
CA PRO A 120 -18.87 31.38 -20.60
C PRO A 120 -17.68 30.54 -21.06
N ALA A 121 -16.68 31.17 -21.69
CA ALA A 121 -15.44 30.54 -22.10
C ALA A 121 -14.54 30.09 -20.93
N LEU A 122 -14.70 30.68 -19.73
CA LEU A 122 -13.80 30.40 -18.60
C LEU A 122 -13.93 28.95 -18.07
N PRO A 123 -15.14 28.40 -17.79
CA PRO A 123 -15.31 26.98 -17.46
C PRO A 123 -14.82 26.03 -18.56
N ALA A 124 -15.06 26.39 -19.83
CA ALA A 124 -14.65 25.60 -20.98
C ALA A 124 -13.13 25.52 -21.09
N ALA A 125 -12.43 26.65 -20.94
CA ALA A 125 -10.97 26.72 -21.01
C ALA A 125 -10.30 25.85 -19.94
N MET A 126 -10.80 25.86 -18.70
CA MET A 126 -10.24 24.99 -17.65
C MET A 126 -10.46 23.51 -17.95
N SER A 127 -11.64 23.15 -18.45
CA SER A 127 -11.96 21.76 -18.79
C SER A 127 -11.01 21.23 -19.87
N VAL A 128 -10.75 22.04 -20.91
CA VAL A 128 -9.76 21.72 -21.96
C VAL A 128 -8.35 21.59 -21.36
N GLY A 129 -7.98 22.48 -20.44
CA GLY A 129 -6.70 22.41 -19.73
C GLY A 129 -6.51 21.10 -18.96
N ILE A 130 -7.53 20.68 -18.21
CA ILE A 130 -7.53 19.42 -17.44
C ILE A 130 -7.42 18.21 -18.37
N ILE A 131 -8.21 18.18 -19.46
CA ILE A 131 -8.19 17.09 -20.44
C ILE A 131 -6.80 16.98 -21.08
N ASN A 132 -6.20 18.10 -21.49
CA ASN A 132 -4.86 18.09 -22.07
C ASN A 132 -3.80 17.60 -21.07
N ALA A 133 -3.89 17.99 -19.79
CA ALA A 133 -3.03 17.48 -18.74
C ALA A 133 -3.20 15.97 -18.53
N GLN A 134 -4.44 15.48 -18.50
CA GLN A 134 -4.75 14.05 -18.37
C GLN A 134 -4.19 13.24 -19.54
N LEU A 135 -4.31 13.73 -20.79
CA LEU A 135 -3.73 13.08 -21.96
C LEU A 135 -2.20 13.00 -21.89
N ARG A 136 -1.54 14.04 -21.38
CA ARG A 136 -0.08 14.04 -21.16
C ARG A 136 0.35 13.04 -20.09
N LEU A 137 -0.43 12.90 -19.00
CA LEU A 137 -0.18 11.92 -17.94
C LEU A 137 -0.39 10.48 -18.44
N LYS A 138 -1.44 10.24 -19.24
CA LYS A 138 -1.71 8.93 -19.85
C LYS A 138 -0.56 8.46 -20.74
N LYS A 139 0.09 9.37 -21.48
CA LYS A 139 1.29 9.04 -22.28
C LYS A 139 2.48 8.57 -21.43
N LYS A 140 2.48 8.84 -20.13
CA LYS A 140 3.47 8.38 -19.15
C LYS A 140 2.96 7.21 -18.29
N GLU A 141 1.91 6.53 -18.74
CA GLU A 141 1.28 5.41 -18.03
C GLU A 141 0.68 5.80 -16.66
N ILE A 142 0.43 7.09 -16.43
CA ILE A 142 -0.25 7.60 -15.23
C ILE A 142 -1.74 7.76 -15.54
N TYR A 143 -2.57 6.89 -14.96
CA TYR A 143 -4.02 6.89 -15.17
C TYR A 143 -4.75 7.63 -14.05
N CYS A 144 -5.28 8.81 -14.36
CA CYS A 144 -6.06 9.61 -13.41
C CYS A 144 -7.54 9.19 -13.42
N ILE A 145 -8.04 8.69 -12.29
CA ILE A 145 -9.47 8.36 -12.09
C ILE A 145 -10.32 9.62 -11.90
N SER A 146 -9.77 10.64 -11.22
CA SER A 146 -10.44 11.91 -10.95
C SER A 146 -9.65 13.08 -11.56
N PRO A 147 -10.05 13.61 -12.74
CA PRO A 147 -9.32 14.67 -13.43
C PRO A 147 -9.24 15.99 -12.66
N SER A 148 -10.23 16.31 -11.81
CA SER A 148 -10.21 17.53 -10.98
C SER A 148 -9.04 17.57 -9.98
N THR A 149 -8.52 16.41 -9.59
CA THR A 149 -7.39 16.29 -8.66
C THR A 149 -6.06 16.71 -9.28
N ILE A 150 -5.94 16.70 -10.62
CA ILE A 150 -4.70 17.04 -11.33
C ILE A 150 -4.19 18.45 -10.93
N ASN A 151 -5.09 19.43 -10.86
CA ASN A 151 -4.72 20.79 -10.45
C ASN A 151 -4.31 20.88 -8.97
N THR A 152 -4.85 20.00 -8.13
CA THR A 152 -4.51 19.95 -6.69
C THR A 152 -3.11 19.38 -6.49
N CYS A 153 -2.70 18.40 -7.29
CA CYS A 153 -1.34 17.84 -7.26
C CYS A 153 -0.26 18.90 -7.51
N GLY A 154 -0.55 19.97 -8.24
CA GLY A 154 0.38 21.09 -8.45
C GLY A 154 0.53 22.03 -7.25
N ALA A 155 -0.34 21.92 -6.24
CA ALA A 155 -0.39 22.81 -5.08
C ALA A 155 -0.14 22.07 -3.75
N ILE A 156 0.39 20.85 -3.81
CA ILE A 156 0.74 20.08 -2.61
C ILE A 156 2.00 20.65 -1.95
N ASN A 157 2.03 20.61 -0.62
CA ASN A 157 3.15 21.07 0.20
C ASN A 157 3.80 19.95 1.01
N VAL A 158 3.13 18.81 1.14
CA VAL A 158 3.61 17.63 1.84
C VAL A 158 3.31 16.40 0.99
N VAL A 159 4.30 15.52 0.85
CA VAL A 159 4.14 14.21 0.22
C VAL A 159 4.41 13.15 1.28
N CYS A 160 3.41 12.36 1.59
CA CYS A 160 3.54 11.21 2.48
C CYS A 160 3.83 9.98 1.64
N PHE A 161 4.94 9.31 1.90
CA PHE A 161 5.27 8.03 1.27
C PHE A 161 4.95 6.89 2.23
N ASP A 162 4.26 5.87 1.72
CA ASP A 162 4.23 4.58 2.40
C ASP A 162 5.56 3.85 2.15
N LYS A 163 6.00 2.99 3.07
CA LYS A 163 7.29 2.30 2.93
C LYS A 163 7.15 1.06 2.05
N THR A 164 6.40 0.08 2.56
CA THR A 164 6.28 -1.25 1.96
C THR A 164 5.37 -1.20 0.73
N GLY A 165 5.84 -1.73 -0.40
CA GLY A 165 5.12 -1.70 -1.67
C GLY A 165 5.08 -0.32 -2.37
N THR A 166 5.78 0.69 -1.83
CA THR A 166 5.87 2.04 -2.43
C THR A 166 7.31 2.55 -2.52
N LEU A 167 8.02 2.68 -1.40
CA LEU A 167 9.45 3.01 -1.41
C LEU A 167 10.32 1.76 -1.55
N THR A 168 9.85 0.65 -0.98
CA THR A 168 10.49 -0.66 -1.08
C THR A 168 9.59 -1.59 -1.88
N GLU A 169 10.22 -2.57 -2.53
CA GLU A 169 9.49 -3.68 -3.14
C GLU A 169 8.85 -4.55 -2.05
N ASP A 170 7.81 -5.29 -2.43
CA ASP A 170 7.18 -6.27 -1.56
C ASP A 170 8.00 -7.56 -1.57
N GLY A 171 8.46 -7.98 -0.39
CA GLY A 171 9.25 -9.20 -0.23
C GLY A 171 10.47 -9.00 0.66
N LEU A 172 11.22 -10.08 0.80
CA LEU A 172 12.56 -10.07 1.37
C LEU A 172 13.53 -10.41 0.24
N ASP A 173 14.75 -9.91 0.31
CA ASP A 173 15.83 -10.28 -0.61
C ASP A 173 17.13 -10.43 0.17
N PHE A 174 18.03 -11.25 -0.34
CA PHE A 174 19.36 -11.41 0.21
C PHE A 174 20.28 -10.33 -0.35
N HIS A 175 20.80 -9.47 0.52
CA HIS A 175 21.69 -8.39 0.12
C HIS A 175 23.17 -8.72 0.37
N ILE A 176 23.51 -9.08 1.61
CA ILE A 176 24.89 -9.28 2.04
C ILE A 176 24.99 -10.41 3.06
N LEU A 177 26.11 -11.11 3.01
CA LEU A 177 26.56 -12.06 4.02
C LEU A 177 27.82 -11.51 4.69
N ARG A 178 27.91 -11.70 6.00
CA ARG A 178 29.09 -11.37 6.78
C ARG A 178 29.45 -12.54 7.69
N GLY A 179 30.55 -13.21 7.37
CA GLY A 179 31.06 -14.32 8.17
C GLY A 179 31.73 -13.85 9.45
N VAL A 180 31.92 -14.76 10.39
CA VAL A 180 32.69 -14.52 11.61
C VAL A 180 33.97 -15.33 11.53
N MET A 181 35.12 -14.69 11.71
CA MET A 181 36.38 -15.39 11.95
C MET A 181 36.48 -15.68 13.45
N PRO A 182 36.66 -16.95 13.84
CA PRO A 182 36.81 -17.29 15.25
C PRO A 182 38.06 -16.66 15.83
N ALA A 183 37.98 -16.35 17.12
CA ALA A 183 39.10 -15.90 17.92
C ALA A 183 40.23 -16.94 17.93
N ASN A 184 41.44 -16.55 17.50
CA ASN A 184 42.64 -17.34 17.72
C ASN A 184 43.45 -16.72 18.87
N ASP A 185 43.93 -17.53 19.81
CA ASP A 185 44.86 -17.13 20.87
C ASP A 185 44.46 -15.86 21.66
N GLY A 186 43.23 -15.83 22.17
CA GLY A 186 42.76 -14.76 23.08
C GLY A 186 42.36 -13.44 22.42
N SER A 187 42.28 -13.39 21.09
CA SER A 187 41.66 -12.28 20.35
C SER A 187 40.12 -12.33 20.41
N GLU A 188 39.44 -11.23 20.11
CA GLU A 188 37.97 -11.24 19.94
C GLU A 188 37.59 -11.72 18.53
N PRO A 189 36.44 -12.39 18.35
CA PRO A 189 35.96 -12.78 17.03
C PRO A 189 35.69 -11.54 16.16
N VAL A 190 36.15 -11.57 14.91
CA VAL A 190 36.04 -10.44 13.99
C VAL A 190 35.15 -10.82 12.82
N PHE A 191 34.24 -9.93 12.46
CA PHE A 191 33.42 -10.09 11.26
C PHE A 191 34.25 -9.86 9.99
N THR A 192 34.05 -10.70 8.97
CA THR A 192 34.69 -10.54 7.67
C THR A 192 34.15 -9.32 6.91
N THR A 193 34.72 -9.07 5.73
CA THR A 193 34.13 -8.15 4.76
C THR A 193 32.74 -8.65 4.34
N GLU A 194 31.87 -7.70 4.01
CA GLU A 194 30.54 -7.99 3.47
C GLU A 194 30.68 -8.51 2.03
N THR A 195 30.03 -9.64 1.75
CA THR A 195 30.01 -10.25 0.42
C THR A 195 28.56 -10.38 -0.04
N SER A 196 28.26 -10.02 -1.29
CA SER A 196 26.91 -10.09 -1.86
C SER A 196 26.56 -11.46 -2.44
N ARG A 197 27.48 -12.43 -2.38
CA ARG A 197 27.31 -13.79 -2.87
C ARG A 197 27.65 -14.80 -1.78
N MET A 198 26.90 -15.89 -1.73
CA MET A 198 27.13 -17.00 -0.83
C MET A 198 28.13 -18.00 -1.44
N ASP A 199 29.38 -17.56 -1.63
CA ASP A 199 30.45 -18.43 -2.14
C ASP A 199 31.25 -19.07 -1.00
N ARG A 200 31.26 -20.40 -0.95
CA ARG A 200 31.98 -21.18 0.06
C ARG A 200 33.49 -20.97 0.01
N THR A 201 34.03 -20.65 -1.16
CA THR A 201 35.48 -20.47 -1.35
C THR A 201 35.99 -19.12 -0.86
N GLU A 202 35.10 -18.12 -0.77
CA GLU A 202 35.43 -16.77 -0.35
C GLU A 202 35.17 -16.53 1.15
N LEU A 203 34.55 -17.50 1.82
CA LEU A 203 34.15 -17.41 3.23
C LEU A 203 35.15 -18.12 4.16
N PRO A 204 35.30 -17.64 5.41
CA PRO A 204 36.17 -18.27 6.39
C PRO A 204 35.69 -19.69 6.70
N LEU A 205 36.60 -20.51 7.26
CA LEU A 205 36.30 -21.89 7.69
C LEU A 205 35.74 -22.77 6.55
N GLY A 206 36.17 -22.56 5.30
CA GLY A 206 35.74 -23.37 4.16
C GLY A 206 34.24 -23.29 3.84
N GLY A 207 33.60 -22.17 4.22
CA GLY A 207 32.19 -21.95 3.96
C GLY A 207 31.24 -22.72 4.90
N GLU A 208 31.68 -23.07 6.11
CA GLU A 208 30.82 -23.70 7.13
C GLU A 208 29.51 -22.93 7.39
N LEU A 209 29.54 -21.61 7.32
CA LEU A 209 28.34 -20.78 7.43
C LEU A 209 27.31 -21.08 6.33
N VAL A 210 27.78 -21.28 5.09
CA VAL A 210 26.89 -21.66 3.97
C VAL A 210 26.31 -23.04 4.20
N ASN A 211 27.12 -23.99 4.71
CA ASN A 211 26.64 -25.33 5.06
C ASN A 211 25.58 -25.26 6.16
N ALA A 212 25.79 -24.44 7.20
CA ALA A 212 24.82 -24.26 8.28
C ALA A 212 23.51 -23.66 7.77
N ILE A 213 23.56 -22.67 6.87
CA ILE A 213 22.36 -22.12 6.22
C ILE A 213 21.66 -23.19 5.37
N ALA A 214 22.43 -24.04 4.68
CA ALA A 214 21.90 -25.10 3.84
C ALA A 214 21.27 -26.27 4.63
N THR A 215 21.65 -26.50 5.88
CA THR A 215 21.15 -27.64 6.68
C THR A 215 20.19 -27.25 7.80
N CYS A 216 20.30 -26.03 8.34
CA CYS A 216 19.49 -25.56 9.47
C CYS A 216 18.29 -24.72 8.99
N HIS A 217 17.38 -25.34 8.24
CA HIS A 217 16.15 -24.69 7.79
C HIS A 217 14.93 -25.59 7.95
N SER A 218 13.73 -25.01 7.90
CA SER A 218 12.47 -25.75 8.02
C SER A 218 11.75 -26.01 6.67
N LEU A 219 12.47 -25.83 5.55
CA LEU A 219 11.92 -26.00 4.21
C LEU A 219 11.54 -27.46 3.91
N THR A 220 10.48 -27.62 3.12
CA THR A 220 9.97 -28.90 2.61
C THR A 220 9.64 -28.77 1.13
N ARG A 221 9.66 -29.88 0.39
CA ARG A 221 9.39 -29.91 -1.05
C ARG A 221 8.01 -30.50 -1.31
N ILE A 222 7.08 -29.68 -1.80
CA ILE A 222 5.71 -30.12 -2.13
C ILE A 222 5.53 -29.99 -3.64
N ASN A 223 5.21 -31.09 -4.32
CA ASN A 223 5.04 -31.15 -5.79
C ASN A 223 6.27 -30.61 -6.55
N GLY A 224 7.47 -30.88 -6.04
CA GLY A 224 8.72 -30.44 -6.66
C GLY A 224 9.12 -28.98 -6.37
N VAL A 225 8.30 -28.20 -5.67
CA VAL A 225 8.55 -26.80 -5.29
C VAL A 225 8.89 -26.71 -3.81
N LEU A 226 9.88 -25.87 -3.47
CA LEU A 226 10.24 -25.59 -2.08
C LEU A 226 9.18 -24.70 -1.41
N HIS A 227 8.79 -25.08 -0.19
CA HIS A 227 7.84 -24.38 0.66
C HIS A 227 8.41 -24.24 2.08
N GLY A 228 8.14 -23.09 2.70
CA GLY A 228 8.55 -22.80 4.08
C GLY A 228 8.51 -21.30 4.37
N ASP A 229 9.22 -20.87 5.41
CA ASP A 229 9.36 -19.45 5.71
C ASP A 229 10.07 -18.72 4.54
N PRO A 230 9.57 -17.56 4.08
CA PRO A 230 10.21 -16.82 2.99
C PRO A 230 11.69 -16.51 3.23
N LEU A 231 12.09 -16.26 4.48
CA LEU A 231 13.49 -16.00 4.84
C LEU A 231 14.35 -17.25 4.61
N ASP A 232 13.92 -18.40 5.11
CA ASP A 232 14.60 -19.69 4.92
C ASP A 232 14.73 -19.99 3.42
N LEU A 233 13.66 -19.75 2.65
CA LEU A 233 13.59 -20.05 1.22
C LEU A 233 14.59 -19.21 0.42
N ILE A 234 14.67 -17.91 0.70
CA ILE A 234 15.63 -17.00 0.06
C ILE A 234 17.05 -17.40 0.45
N LEU A 235 17.32 -17.61 1.74
CA LEU A 235 18.66 -17.96 2.20
C LEU A 235 19.14 -19.28 1.60
N PHE A 236 18.29 -20.32 1.59
CA PHE A 236 18.63 -21.61 1.00
C PHE A 236 18.90 -21.51 -0.50
N GLN A 237 18.06 -20.78 -1.25
CA GLN A 237 18.28 -20.58 -2.69
C GLN A 237 19.63 -19.91 -2.99
N GLN A 238 20.08 -18.99 -2.13
CA GLN A 238 21.38 -18.31 -2.26
C GLN A 238 22.57 -19.22 -1.99
N THR A 239 22.40 -20.32 -1.26
CA THR A 239 23.48 -21.31 -1.07
C THR A 239 23.83 -22.05 -2.37
N GLY A 240 22.91 -22.11 -3.33
CA GLY A 240 23.05 -22.88 -4.57
C GLY A 240 22.89 -24.39 -4.40
N TRP A 241 22.51 -24.87 -3.22
CA TRP A 241 22.24 -26.29 -2.96
C TRP A 241 20.85 -26.68 -3.44
N ILE A 242 20.68 -27.97 -3.72
CA ILE A 242 19.40 -28.57 -4.10
C ILE A 242 18.94 -29.43 -2.92
N LEU A 243 17.72 -29.19 -2.44
CA LEU A 243 17.12 -30.01 -1.40
C LEU A 243 16.62 -31.31 -2.05
N GLU A 244 17.27 -32.41 -1.72
CA GLU A 244 16.83 -33.75 -2.03
C GLU A 244 16.13 -34.33 -0.79
N GLU A 245 14.84 -34.63 -0.91
CA GLU A 245 14.12 -35.40 0.09
C GLU A 245 14.28 -36.88 -0.25
N ALA A 246 14.58 -37.70 0.75
CA ALA A 246 14.55 -39.16 0.60
C ALA A 246 13.12 -39.56 0.25
N GLY A 247 12.89 -40.12 -0.94
CA GLY A 247 11.55 -40.58 -1.33
C GLY A 247 11.16 -40.53 -2.80
N ALA A 248 12.08 -40.35 -3.75
CA ALA A 248 11.75 -40.63 -5.16
C ALA A 248 11.79 -42.14 -5.48
N ASP A 249 12.64 -42.91 -4.78
CA ASP A 249 12.86 -44.34 -5.06
C ASP A 249 12.61 -45.29 -3.88
N GLU A 250 12.23 -44.78 -2.70
CA GLU A 250 11.83 -45.61 -1.57
C GLU A 250 10.40 -45.29 -1.15
N ALA A 251 9.54 -46.29 -1.33
CA ALA A 251 8.19 -46.28 -0.81
C ALA A 251 8.26 -46.35 0.72
N ASP A 252 8.32 -45.20 1.40
CA ASP A 252 8.06 -45.17 2.83
C ASP A 252 7.25 -43.95 3.22
N HIS A 253 6.06 -44.27 3.73
CA HIS A 253 5.00 -43.34 4.10
C HIS A 253 5.15 -42.87 5.56
N ASP A 254 6.30 -43.12 6.21
CA ASP A 254 6.43 -43.10 7.68
C ASP A 254 7.66 -42.36 8.25
N GLU A 255 8.64 -41.89 7.46
CA GLU A 255 9.87 -41.29 8.05
C GLU A 255 9.65 -39.90 8.67
N THR A 256 8.70 -39.11 8.16
CA THR A 256 8.44 -37.76 8.70
C THR A 256 7.75 -37.80 10.07
N GLU A 257 7.13 -38.94 10.46
CA GLU A 257 6.50 -39.09 11.77
C GLU A 257 7.50 -39.41 12.90
N MET A 258 8.68 -39.96 12.56
CA MET A 258 9.60 -40.48 13.58
C MET A 258 10.42 -39.40 14.29
N TYR A 259 10.71 -38.27 13.63
CA TYR A 259 11.58 -37.22 14.17
C TYR A 259 10.84 -36.09 14.91
N ASP A 260 9.52 -35.97 14.73
CA ASP A 260 8.66 -35.03 15.49
C ASP A 260 8.36 -35.52 16.93
N MET A 261 8.81 -36.74 17.28
CA MET A 261 8.62 -37.35 18.60
C MET A 261 9.72 -37.00 19.62
N VAL A 262 10.68 -36.13 19.28
CA VAL A 262 11.84 -35.80 20.14
C VAL A 262 11.89 -34.33 20.61
N GLN A 263 10.78 -33.58 20.53
CA GLN A 263 10.66 -32.25 21.18
C GLN A 263 9.40 -32.08 22.04
#